data_AF-A0A034WLK3-F1
#
_entry.id   AF-A0A034WLK3-F1
#
_cell.length_a   1.000
_cell.length_b   1.000
_cell.length_c   1.000
_cell.angle_alpha   90.00
_cell.angle_beta   90.00
_cell.angle_gamma   90.00
#
_symmetry.space_group_name_H-M   'P 1'
#
loop_
_entity.id
_entity.type
_entity.pdbx_description
1 polymer ?
#
loop_
_entity_poly.entity_id
_entity_poly.type
_entity_poly.pdbx_seq_one_letter_code
_entity_poly.pdbx_strand_id
1 'polypeptide(L)'
;MVLLQNQRHSLGPNANRTVLHAGVIGRGLRPDLATKEQKVCPAEMQTLLLKALDACCTVADKQNSVEGYSMISLLLVEMVSTDVMYNGLPFPDEEFTKVTMERDLMIRRAFSTSPVLWALLGFIAAHRPALCFSSVLLRAMCATCLHQWRAKNVNKFQPFDPNDELMLCTQKLLQLLAMGQLLPPPLSNLHVIIKHFEPPEIALLLKECIWNYLKDHVPSPALFHVDNNELHWRNPHVSKIPPQYVDTLRNLMQKKLTKLGQHYYQMFIMPELNEAHVPQVGPVDLINAEL
;
A
#
# COMPACT_ATOMS: atom_id res chain seq x y z
N MET A 1 -21.67 17.32 42.49
CA MET A 1 -20.44 17.69 41.75
C MET A 1 -20.52 19.10 41.14
N VAL A 2 -21.57 19.43 40.40
CA VAL A 2 -21.78 20.78 39.80
C VAL A 2 -21.81 21.91 40.84
N LEU A 3 -22.49 21.70 41.99
CA LEU A 3 -22.56 22.69 43.07
C LEU A 3 -21.17 23.07 43.64
N LEU A 4 -20.28 22.09 43.81
CA LEU A 4 -18.90 22.31 44.28
C LEU A 4 -18.07 23.07 43.23
N GLN A 5 -18.32 22.82 41.94
CA GLN A 5 -17.64 23.52 40.86
C GLN A 5 -18.08 24.98 40.77
N ASN A 6 -19.38 25.26 40.94
CA ASN A 6 -19.92 26.62 40.97
C ASN A 6 -19.41 27.42 42.19
N GLN A 7 -19.22 26.78 43.34
CA GLN A 7 -18.60 27.43 44.51
C GLN A 7 -17.18 27.94 44.21
N ARG A 8 -16.39 27.20 43.42
CA ARG A 8 -15.05 27.64 43.00
C ARG A 8 -15.11 28.86 42.06
N HIS A 9 -16.15 28.99 41.24
CA HIS A 9 -16.33 30.11 40.33
C HIS A 9 -16.92 31.37 41.00
N SER A 10 -17.60 31.23 42.14
CA SER A 10 -18.31 32.33 42.81
C SER A 10 -17.43 33.23 43.70
N LEU A 11 -16.14 32.92 43.88
CA LEU A 11 -15.24 33.58 44.85
C LEU A 11 -14.38 34.70 44.24
N GLY A 12 -14.82 35.32 43.14
CA GLY A 12 -14.04 36.37 42.46
C GLY A 12 -14.11 37.74 43.14
N PRO A 13 -13.05 38.56 43.13
CA PRO A 13 -12.98 39.86 43.83
C PRO A 13 -13.88 40.98 43.25
N ASN A 14 -14.71 40.69 42.24
CA ASN A 14 -15.48 41.69 41.49
C ASN A 14 -16.96 41.30 41.33
N ALA A 15 -17.65 41.03 42.45
CA ALA A 15 -19.08 40.64 42.42
C ALA A 15 -20.01 41.73 41.82
N ASN A 16 -19.58 43.00 41.82
CA ASN A 16 -20.38 44.14 41.39
C ASN A 16 -20.08 44.61 39.95
N ARG A 17 -19.28 43.85 39.17
CA ARG A 17 -18.97 44.17 37.76
C ARG A 17 -19.19 42.94 36.89
N THR A 18 -19.49 43.16 35.61
CA THR A 18 -19.58 42.09 34.64
C THR A 18 -18.24 41.36 34.50
N VAL A 19 -18.29 40.06 34.23
CA VAL A 19 -17.10 39.21 34.07
C VAL A 19 -16.24 39.71 32.90
N LEU A 20 -14.91 39.68 33.05
CA LEU A 20 -13.95 40.20 32.07
C LEU A 20 -13.83 39.39 30.76
N HIS A 21 -14.53 38.26 30.64
CA HIS A 21 -14.55 37.42 29.45
C HIS A 21 -15.99 37.15 29.01
N ALA A 22 -16.23 37.04 27.71
CA ALA A 22 -17.55 36.82 27.12
C ALA A 22 -17.96 35.33 27.06
N GLY A 23 -17.47 34.51 28.00
CA GLY A 23 -17.62 33.05 28.02
C GLY A 23 -16.31 32.28 27.79
N VAL A 24 -16.37 30.94 27.84
CA VAL A 24 -15.24 30.04 27.61
C VAL A 24 -15.54 29.18 26.38
N ILE A 25 -14.57 29.02 25.49
CA ILE A 25 -14.70 28.10 24.35
C ILE A 25 -14.35 26.67 24.82
N GLY A 26 -15.34 25.78 24.79
CA GLY A 26 -15.15 24.37 25.15
C GLY A 26 -14.91 24.15 26.65
N ARG A 27 -14.16 23.09 26.98
CA ARG A 27 -13.87 22.68 28.38
C ARG A 27 -12.54 23.22 28.92
N GLY A 28 -11.87 24.12 28.21
CA GLY A 28 -10.55 24.63 28.59
C GLY A 28 -9.42 23.62 28.38
N LEU A 29 -8.38 23.71 29.21
CA LEU A 29 -7.22 22.79 29.20
C LEU A 29 -7.71 21.34 29.18
N ARG A 30 -7.41 20.62 28.11
CA ARG A 30 -7.69 19.19 28.05
C ARG A 30 -6.81 18.56 29.13
N PRO A 31 -7.38 17.86 30.13
CA PRO A 31 -6.55 17.10 31.06
C PRO A 31 -5.66 16.22 30.20
N ASP A 32 -4.34 16.22 30.48
CA ASP A 32 -3.37 15.46 29.69
C ASP A 32 -4.01 14.14 29.33
N LEU A 33 -4.26 13.96 28.03
CA LEU A 33 -4.72 12.70 27.49
C LEU A 33 -3.58 11.76 27.80
N ALA A 34 -3.63 11.14 28.98
CA ALA A 34 -2.62 10.25 29.51
C ALA A 34 -2.15 9.46 28.33
N THR A 35 -0.90 9.74 27.91
CA THR A 35 -0.31 9.29 26.65
C THR A 35 -0.80 7.89 26.51
N LYS A 36 -1.78 7.65 25.61
CA LYS A 36 -2.34 6.31 25.51
C LYS A 36 -1.15 5.53 25.04
N GLU A 37 -0.49 4.82 25.97
CA GLU A 37 0.49 3.82 25.66
C GLU A 37 -0.28 2.94 24.68
N GLN A 38 0.02 3.10 23.41
CA GLN A 38 -0.59 2.31 22.37
C GLN A 38 -0.25 0.91 22.81
N LYS A 39 -1.25 0.18 23.31
CA LYS A 39 -1.08 -1.20 23.75
C LYS A 39 -0.80 -1.96 22.46
N VAL A 40 0.48 -1.97 22.07
CA VAL A 40 0.93 -2.57 20.83
C VAL A 40 0.54 -4.03 20.93
N CYS A 41 -0.30 -4.50 20.00
CA CYS A 41 -0.68 -5.90 19.95
C CYS A 41 0.61 -6.73 19.87
N PRO A 42 0.90 -7.61 20.84
CA PRO A 42 2.12 -8.40 20.84
C PRO A 42 2.26 -9.16 19.52
N ALA A 43 3.47 -9.19 18.95
CA ALA A 43 3.72 -9.86 17.67
C ALA A 43 3.29 -11.33 17.70
N GLU A 44 3.46 -12.01 18.84
CA GLU A 44 3.01 -13.38 19.06
C GLU A 44 1.51 -13.54 18.84
N MET A 45 0.69 -12.64 19.38
CA MET A 45 -0.77 -12.70 19.21
C MET A 45 -1.18 -12.49 17.75
N GLN A 46 -0.48 -11.61 17.02
CA GLN A 46 -0.71 -11.43 15.59
C GLN A 46 -0.37 -12.71 14.82
N THR A 47 0.75 -13.35 15.12
CA THR A 47 1.12 -14.62 14.45
C THR A 47 0.16 -15.76 14.77
N LEU A 48 -0.34 -15.86 16.02
CA LEU A 48 -1.36 -16.83 16.40
C LEU A 48 -2.67 -16.61 15.64
N LEU A 49 -3.10 -15.35 15.47
CA LEU A 49 -4.26 -15.01 14.65
C LEU A 49 -4.08 -15.47 13.20
N LEU A 50 -2.93 -15.15 12.59
CA LEU A 50 -2.65 -15.55 11.20
C LEU A 50 -2.63 -17.07 11.04
N LYS A 51 -2.03 -17.81 11.99
CA LYS A 51 -2.04 -19.28 12.00
C LYS A 51 -3.44 -19.86 12.16
N ALA A 52 -4.29 -19.24 12.98
CA ALA A 52 -5.67 -19.66 13.13
C ALA A 52 -6.46 -19.44 11.83
N LEU A 53 -6.25 -18.30 11.15
CA LEU A 53 -6.88 -18.03 9.85
C LEU A 53 -6.39 -19.00 8.76
N ASP A 54 -5.11 -19.31 8.74
CA ASP A 54 -4.50 -20.29 7.83
C ASP A 54 -5.13 -21.68 8.03
N ALA A 55 -5.21 -22.15 9.28
CA ALA A 55 -5.85 -23.42 9.62
C ALA A 55 -7.33 -23.48 9.23
N CYS A 56 -8.05 -22.36 9.26
CA CYS A 56 -9.43 -22.27 8.80
C CYS A 56 -9.57 -22.32 7.27
N CYS A 57 -8.54 -21.90 6.52
CA CYS A 57 -8.53 -21.90 5.05
C CYS A 57 -8.04 -23.24 4.47
N THR A 58 -7.27 -24.02 5.23
CA THR A 58 -6.82 -25.34 4.83
C THR A 58 -7.93 -26.38 5.05
N VAL A 59 -8.57 -26.82 3.97
CA VAL A 59 -9.53 -27.93 3.99
C VAL A 59 -8.76 -29.24 3.85
N ALA A 60 -9.11 -30.26 4.64
CA ALA A 60 -8.37 -31.53 4.78
C ALA A 60 -8.02 -32.26 3.46
N ASP A 61 -8.75 -31.99 2.37
CA ASP A 61 -8.58 -32.64 1.07
C ASP A 61 -8.05 -31.72 -0.05
N LYS A 62 -7.90 -30.41 0.21
CA LYS A 62 -7.36 -29.43 -0.76
C LYS A 62 -6.35 -28.53 -0.08
N GLN A 63 -5.08 -28.74 -0.39
CA GLN A 63 -3.95 -28.07 0.27
C GLN A 63 -3.99 -26.52 0.12
N ASN A 64 -4.72 -25.97 -0.86
CA ASN A 64 -4.79 -24.54 -1.15
C ASN A 64 -6.21 -24.08 -1.52
N SER A 65 -7.15 -23.94 -0.57
CA SER A 65 -8.45 -23.31 -0.88
C SER A 65 -8.29 -21.80 -1.04
N VAL A 66 -8.21 -21.34 -2.29
CA VAL A 66 -8.06 -19.93 -2.64
C VAL A 66 -9.30 -19.12 -2.25
N GLU A 67 -10.44 -19.78 -2.15
CA GLU A 67 -11.72 -19.19 -1.74
C GLU A 67 -11.67 -18.65 -0.31
N GLY A 68 -11.06 -19.38 0.63
CA GLY A 68 -10.93 -18.95 2.03
C GLY A 68 -10.16 -17.64 2.16
N TYR A 69 -8.99 -17.55 1.54
CA TYR A 69 -8.19 -16.32 1.54
C TYR A 69 -8.87 -15.16 0.81
N SER A 70 -9.61 -15.46 -0.26
CA SER A 70 -10.40 -14.46 -1.00
C SER A 70 -11.53 -13.89 -0.13
N MET A 71 -12.19 -14.73 0.67
CA MET A 71 -13.21 -14.31 1.63
C MET A 71 -12.62 -13.43 2.73
N ILE A 72 -11.45 -13.77 3.27
CA ILE A 72 -10.74 -12.92 4.24
C ILE A 72 -10.44 -11.54 3.63
N SER A 73 -10.02 -11.50 2.37
CA SER A 73 -9.75 -10.25 1.65
C SER A 73 -10.99 -9.37 1.51
N LEU A 74 -12.13 -9.96 1.12
CA LEU A 74 -13.41 -9.25 1.01
C LEU A 74 -13.90 -8.73 2.38
N LEU A 75 -13.84 -9.56 3.42
CA LEU A 75 -14.22 -9.16 4.78
C LEU A 75 -13.31 -8.04 5.31
N LEU A 76 -12.01 -8.08 5.01
CA LEU A 76 -11.08 -7.03 5.39
C LEU A 76 -11.47 -5.69 4.75
N VAL A 77 -11.88 -5.69 3.47
CA VAL A 77 -12.37 -4.49 2.78
C VAL A 77 -13.64 -3.97 3.45
N GLU A 78 -14.61 -4.84 3.74
CA GLU A 78 -15.88 -4.47 4.38
C GLU A 78 -15.66 -3.87 5.78
N MET A 79 -14.74 -4.43 6.55
CA MET A 79 -14.42 -3.96 7.90
C MET A 79 -13.66 -2.63 7.93
N VAL A 80 -12.84 -2.35 6.92
CA VAL A 80 -12.00 -1.14 6.88
C VAL A 80 -12.65 0.00 6.08
N SER A 81 -13.31 -0.34 4.97
CA SER A 81 -14.00 0.60 4.07
C SER A 81 -15.46 0.21 3.99
N THR A 82 -16.28 0.75 4.90
CA THR A 82 -17.73 0.54 4.92
C THR A 82 -18.46 1.19 3.75
N ASP A 83 -17.77 2.04 2.98
CA ASP A 83 -18.30 2.63 1.75
C ASP A 83 -18.16 1.65 0.58
N VAL A 84 -19.28 1.41 -0.11
CA VAL A 84 -19.38 0.53 -1.29
C VAL A 84 -19.05 1.29 -2.58
N MET A 85 -19.09 2.62 -2.55
CA MET A 85 -18.83 3.43 -3.73
C MET A 85 -17.38 3.28 -4.20
N TYR A 86 -17.22 3.00 -5.50
CA TYR A 86 -15.93 2.83 -6.14
C TYR A 86 -15.10 1.67 -5.56
N ASN A 87 -15.73 0.57 -5.15
CA ASN A 87 -15.03 -0.64 -4.70
C ASN A 87 -14.56 -1.58 -5.83
N GLY A 88 -14.60 -1.09 -7.08
CA GLY A 88 -14.09 -1.83 -8.22
C GLY A 88 -12.61 -2.16 -8.10
N LEU A 89 -12.22 -3.25 -8.78
CA LEU A 89 -10.82 -3.65 -8.97
C LEU A 89 -9.95 -2.60 -9.70
N PRO A 90 -10.42 -1.91 -10.77
CA PRO A 90 -9.54 -1.03 -11.54
C PRO A 90 -9.14 0.21 -10.77
N PHE A 91 -7.89 0.62 -10.96
CA PHE A 91 -7.44 1.94 -10.51
C PHE A 91 -8.04 3.00 -11.44
N PRO A 92 -8.68 4.05 -10.90
CA PRO A 92 -9.22 5.13 -11.70
C PRO A 92 -8.10 6.08 -12.15
N ASP A 93 -8.47 7.06 -12.96
CA ASP A 93 -7.61 8.20 -13.25
C ASP A 93 -7.11 8.87 -11.98
N GLU A 94 -5.88 9.37 -12.03
CA GLU A 94 -5.23 9.96 -10.88
C GLU A 94 -6.03 11.17 -10.33
N GLU A 95 -6.62 11.98 -11.22
CA GLU A 95 -7.47 13.12 -10.86
C GLU A 95 -8.67 12.70 -10.02
N PHE A 96 -9.18 11.48 -10.21
CA PHE A 96 -10.33 10.97 -9.47
C PHE A 96 -10.03 10.76 -7.98
N THR A 97 -8.76 10.56 -7.62
CA THR A 97 -8.34 10.42 -6.21
C THR A 97 -8.65 11.66 -5.37
N LYS A 98 -8.89 12.81 -5.99
CA LYS A 98 -9.32 14.03 -5.29
C LYS A 98 -10.75 13.91 -4.74
N VAL A 99 -11.59 13.10 -5.38
CA VAL A 99 -12.97 12.86 -4.96
C VAL A 99 -13.03 11.85 -3.81
N THR A 100 -12.15 10.84 -3.82
CA THR A 100 -12.11 9.78 -2.79
C THR A 100 -11.19 10.08 -1.61
N MET A 101 -10.64 11.30 -1.54
CA MET A 101 -9.58 11.66 -0.59
C MET A 101 -9.96 11.43 0.87
N GLU A 102 -11.19 11.78 1.29
CA GLU A 102 -11.65 11.58 2.66
C GLU A 102 -11.63 10.09 3.05
N ARG A 103 -12.27 9.25 2.22
CA ARG A 103 -12.31 7.80 2.40
C ARG A 103 -10.90 7.20 2.44
N ASP A 104 -10.04 7.62 1.50
CA ASP A 104 -8.70 7.08 1.40
C ASP A 104 -7.84 7.47 2.64
N LEU A 105 -8.05 8.67 3.20
CA LEU A 105 -7.44 9.10 4.47
C LEU A 105 -7.98 8.31 5.67
N MET A 106 -9.28 7.98 5.71
CA MET A 106 -9.85 7.15 6.77
C MET A 106 -9.25 5.74 6.75
N ILE A 107 -9.12 5.13 5.56
CA ILE A 107 -8.46 3.83 5.38
C ILE A 107 -7.02 3.92 5.89
N ARG A 108 -6.25 4.93 5.47
CA ARG A 108 -4.87 5.10 5.94
C ARG A 108 -4.77 5.27 7.45
N ARG A 109 -5.70 6.00 8.06
CA ARG A 109 -5.76 6.15 9.52
C ARG A 109 -6.05 4.82 10.22
N ALA A 110 -6.91 3.97 9.66
CA ALA A 110 -7.16 2.63 10.19
C ALA A 110 -5.88 1.79 10.21
N PHE A 111 -5.11 1.79 9.10
CA PHE A 111 -3.81 1.11 9.01
C PHE A 111 -2.74 1.67 9.95
N SER A 112 -2.80 2.96 10.26
CA SER A 112 -1.88 3.63 11.21
C SER A 112 -2.26 3.32 12.66
N THR A 113 -3.54 3.14 12.94
CA THR A 113 -4.07 2.83 14.29
C THR A 113 -3.94 1.34 14.63
N SER A 114 -4.08 0.47 13.63
CA SER A 114 -4.19 -0.98 13.79
C SER A 114 -3.13 -1.69 12.93
N PRO A 115 -1.92 -1.98 13.45
CA PRO A 115 -0.83 -2.59 12.68
C PRO A 115 -1.15 -4.02 12.21
N VAL A 116 -2.09 -4.72 12.86
CA VAL A 116 -2.58 -6.04 12.44
C VAL A 116 -3.13 -6.05 11.01
N LEU A 117 -3.67 -4.92 10.53
CA LEU A 117 -4.17 -4.81 9.16
C LEU A 117 -3.07 -4.98 8.12
N TRP A 118 -1.85 -4.50 8.42
CA TRP A 118 -0.68 -4.75 7.56
C TRP A 118 -0.28 -6.22 7.55
N ALA A 119 -0.35 -6.89 8.71
CA ALA A 119 -0.06 -8.32 8.82
C ALA A 119 -1.08 -9.16 8.04
N LEU A 120 -2.37 -8.80 8.11
CA LEU A 120 -3.43 -9.44 7.35
C LEU A 120 -3.27 -9.23 5.83
N LEU A 121 -2.96 -8.02 5.37
CA LEU A 121 -2.66 -7.79 3.95
C LEU A 121 -1.42 -8.56 3.49
N GLY A 122 -0.37 -8.64 4.32
CA GLY A 122 0.83 -9.42 4.01
C GLY A 122 0.55 -10.92 3.92
N PHE A 123 -0.29 -11.44 4.82
CA PHE A 123 -0.79 -12.81 4.78
C PHE A 123 -1.57 -13.07 3.49
N ILE A 124 -2.56 -12.24 3.17
CA ILE A 124 -3.35 -12.36 1.92
C ILE A 124 -2.45 -12.25 0.67
N ALA A 125 -1.42 -11.39 0.69
CA ALA A 125 -0.48 -11.22 -0.42
C ALA A 125 0.33 -12.48 -0.74
N ALA A 126 0.55 -13.36 0.25
CA ALA A 126 1.22 -14.63 0.04
C ALA A 126 0.32 -15.65 -0.69
N HIS A 127 -1.00 -15.54 -0.53
CA HIS A 127 -2.00 -16.44 -1.13
C HIS A 127 -2.65 -15.79 -2.35
N ARG A 128 -2.04 -15.97 -3.52
CA ARG A 128 -2.52 -15.40 -4.78
C ARG A 128 -3.78 -16.14 -5.26
N PRO A 129 -4.76 -15.46 -5.88
CA PRO A 129 -4.82 -14.03 -6.20
C PRO A 129 -5.59 -13.19 -5.16
N ALA A 130 -5.73 -13.64 -3.90
CA ALA A 130 -6.65 -13.06 -2.92
C ALA A 130 -6.45 -11.56 -2.67
N LEU A 131 -5.22 -11.06 -2.82
CA LEU A 131 -4.90 -9.64 -2.65
C LEU A 131 -5.63 -8.74 -3.66
N CYS A 132 -5.98 -9.24 -4.84
CA CYS A 132 -6.73 -8.50 -5.87
C CYS A 132 -8.07 -7.96 -5.33
N PHE A 133 -8.78 -8.73 -4.49
CA PHE A 133 -10.05 -8.31 -3.92
C PHE A 133 -9.90 -7.13 -2.95
N SER A 134 -8.71 -6.92 -2.39
CA SER A 134 -8.37 -5.76 -1.55
C SER A 134 -7.85 -4.55 -2.33
N SER A 135 -8.04 -4.51 -3.65
CA SER A 135 -7.58 -3.41 -4.53
C SER A 135 -7.97 -2.02 -4.02
N VAL A 136 -9.15 -1.87 -3.43
CA VAL A 136 -9.62 -0.60 -2.84
C VAL A 136 -8.69 -0.09 -1.75
N LEU A 137 -8.23 -0.97 -0.86
CA LEU A 137 -7.32 -0.62 0.23
C LEU A 137 -5.94 -0.25 -0.33
N LEU A 138 -5.42 -1.03 -1.27
CA LEU A 138 -4.13 -0.76 -1.93
C LEU A 138 -4.14 0.59 -2.65
N ARG A 139 -5.22 0.87 -3.38
CA ARG A 139 -5.43 2.14 -4.07
C ARG A 139 -5.51 3.32 -3.11
N ALA A 140 -6.29 3.20 -2.05
CA ALA A 140 -6.41 4.26 -1.03
C ALA A 140 -5.05 4.56 -0.39
N MET A 141 -4.27 3.53 -0.06
CA MET A 141 -2.92 3.66 0.48
C MET A 141 -1.96 4.30 -0.53
N CYS A 142 -2.04 3.91 -1.81
CA CYS A 142 -1.21 4.50 -2.87
C CYS A 142 -1.56 5.97 -3.10
N ALA A 143 -2.85 6.31 -3.18
CA ALA A 143 -3.33 7.67 -3.39
C ALA A 143 -2.90 8.59 -2.25
N THR A 144 -3.08 8.16 -1.00
CA THR A 144 -2.67 8.95 0.17
C THR A 144 -1.16 9.13 0.27
N CYS A 145 -0.36 8.09 -0.06
CA CYS A 145 1.09 8.22 -0.13
C CYS A 145 1.49 9.24 -1.21
N LEU A 146 0.92 9.13 -2.42
CA LEU A 146 1.19 10.04 -3.53
C LEU A 146 0.89 11.50 -3.17
N HIS A 147 -0.29 11.76 -2.59
CA HIS A 147 -0.68 13.11 -2.16
C HIS A 147 0.22 13.67 -1.06
N GLN A 148 0.60 12.84 -0.08
CA GLN A 148 1.47 13.31 1.00
C GLN A 148 2.91 13.57 0.52
N TRP A 149 3.45 12.76 -0.39
CA TRP A 149 4.77 13.03 -0.99
C TRP A 149 4.76 14.33 -1.79
N ARG A 150 3.67 14.62 -2.53
CA ARG A 150 3.50 15.92 -3.20
C ARG A 150 3.45 17.09 -2.23
N ALA A 151 2.76 16.94 -1.11
CA ALA A 151 2.71 17.97 -0.08
C ALA A 151 4.10 18.21 0.55
N LYS A 152 4.89 17.16 0.78
CA LYS A 152 6.27 17.29 1.29
C LYS A 152 7.21 18.00 0.34
N ASN A 153 6.99 17.92 -0.98
CA ASN A 153 7.78 18.66 -1.96
C ASN A 153 7.69 20.19 -1.78
N VAL A 154 6.55 20.68 -1.26
CA VAL A 154 6.34 22.11 -1.00
C VAL A 154 7.08 22.54 0.28
N ASN A 155 7.21 21.64 1.25
CA ASN A 155 7.82 21.89 2.55
C ASN A 155 9.34 21.64 2.54
N LYS A 156 10.09 22.47 1.81
CA LYS A 156 11.57 22.37 1.68
C LYS A 156 12.34 22.48 3.01
N PHE A 157 11.69 22.91 4.09
CA PHE A 157 12.32 23.18 5.38
C PHE A 157 12.31 22.01 6.37
N GLN A 158 11.63 20.90 6.03
CA GLN A 158 11.61 19.73 6.90
C GLN A 158 12.69 18.74 6.46
N PRO A 159 13.66 18.37 7.32
CA PRO A 159 14.66 17.38 6.97
C PRO A 159 13.97 16.05 6.67
N PHE A 160 14.39 15.41 5.57
CA PHE A 160 13.94 14.07 5.21
C PHE A 160 14.52 13.06 6.20
N ASP A 161 13.65 12.42 6.98
CA ASP A 161 14.02 11.28 7.83
C ASP A 161 13.70 9.98 7.10
N PRO A 162 14.68 9.07 6.87
CA PRO A 162 14.40 7.75 6.30
C PRO A 162 13.48 6.89 7.18
N ASN A 163 13.36 7.18 8.48
CA ASN A 163 12.45 6.49 9.41
C ASN A 163 11.07 7.15 9.52
N ASP A 164 10.77 8.10 8.64
CA ASP A 164 9.46 8.74 8.59
C ASP A 164 8.35 7.71 8.33
N GLU A 165 7.23 7.85 9.04
CA GLU A 165 6.06 6.99 8.92
C GLU A 165 5.59 6.88 7.46
N LEU A 166 5.67 7.95 6.69
CA LEU A 166 5.31 7.95 5.27
C LEU A 166 6.24 7.06 4.44
N MET A 167 7.55 7.07 4.73
CA MET A 167 8.51 6.22 4.03
C MET A 167 8.25 4.75 4.33
N LEU A 168 8.07 4.40 5.62
CA LEU A 168 7.73 3.04 6.04
C LEU A 168 6.42 2.56 5.42
N CYS A 169 5.40 3.42 5.38
CA CYS A 169 4.13 3.13 4.73
C CYS A 169 4.29 2.88 3.22
N THR A 170 5.07 3.71 2.53
CA THR A 170 5.34 3.58 1.10
C THR A 170 6.09 2.28 0.79
N GLN A 171 7.12 1.96 1.58
CA GLN A 171 7.90 0.74 1.43
C GLN A 171 7.03 -0.51 1.66
N LYS A 172 6.21 -0.54 2.71
CA LYS A 172 5.28 -1.64 2.97
C LYS A 172 4.26 -1.82 1.85
N LEU A 173 3.69 -0.73 1.34
CA LEU A 173 2.76 -0.78 0.21
C LEU A 173 3.42 -1.40 -1.03
N LEU A 174 4.60 -0.91 -1.42
CA LEU A 174 5.33 -1.44 -2.59
C LEU A 174 5.73 -2.91 -2.39
N GLN A 175 6.10 -3.29 -1.17
CA GLN A 175 6.40 -4.68 -0.83
C GLN A 175 5.17 -5.58 -0.98
N LEU A 176 3.99 -5.16 -0.50
CA LEU A 176 2.74 -5.92 -0.68
C LEU A 176 2.39 -6.11 -2.15
N LEU A 177 2.47 -5.04 -2.94
CA LEU A 177 2.21 -5.07 -4.37
C LEU A 177 3.17 -6.03 -5.10
N ALA A 178 4.44 -6.08 -4.69
CA ALA A 178 5.43 -7.02 -5.21
C ALA A 178 5.15 -8.47 -4.78
N MET A 179 4.87 -8.71 -3.50
CA MET A 179 4.57 -10.05 -2.95
C MET A 179 3.35 -10.68 -3.64
N GLY A 180 2.31 -9.87 -3.86
CA GLY A 180 1.09 -10.26 -4.58
C GLY A 180 1.24 -10.40 -6.10
N GLN A 181 2.45 -10.25 -6.65
CA GLN A 181 2.72 -10.25 -8.10
C GLN A 181 1.85 -9.24 -8.88
N LEU A 182 1.46 -8.13 -8.24
CA LEU A 182 0.75 -7.05 -8.92
C LEU A 182 1.71 -6.13 -9.67
N LEU A 183 2.98 -6.09 -9.26
CA LEU A 183 4.04 -5.36 -9.94
C LEU A 183 5.06 -6.33 -10.56
N PRO A 184 5.31 -6.25 -11.88
CA PRO A 184 6.37 -7.01 -12.54
C PRO A 184 7.78 -6.46 -12.25
N PRO A 185 8.85 -7.26 -12.42
CA PRO A 185 10.22 -6.76 -12.39
C PRO A 185 10.50 -5.79 -13.55
N PRO A 186 11.15 -4.63 -13.33
CA PRO A 186 11.93 -4.27 -12.13
C PRO A 186 11.14 -3.52 -11.04
N LEU A 187 9.88 -3.14 -11.30
CA LEU A 187 9.05 -2.38 -10.36
C LEU A 187 8.80 -3.14 -9.05
N SER A 188 8.79 -4.47 -9.10
CA SER A 188 8.71 -5.33 -7.91
C SER A 188 9.80 -5.01 -6.87
N ASN A 189 10.99 -4.59 -7.29
CA ASN A 189 12.11 -4.29 -6.39
C ASN A 189 12.15 -2.84 -5.92
N LEU A 190 11.18 -2.00 -6.33
CA LEU A 190 11.17 -0.58 -6.01
C LEU A 190 11.16 -0.34 -4.48
N HIS A 191 10.48 -1.20 -3.72
CA HIS A 191 10.43 -1.13 -2.25
C HIS A 191 11.82 -1.17 -1.58
N VAL A 192 12.82 -1.80 -2.18
CA VAL A 192 14.19 -1.90 -1.63
C VAL A 192 14.95 -0.58 -1.82
N ILE A 193 14.76 0.05 -2.98
CA ILE A 193 15.54 1.22 -3.41
C ILE A 193 14.85 2.56 -3.14
N ILE A 194 13.55 2.56 -2.80
CA ILE A 194 12.72 3.76 -2.70
C ILE A 194 13.31 4.84 -1.75
N LYS A 195 13.99 4.40 -0.68
CA LYS A 195 14.65 5.26 0.32
C LYS A 195 15.80 6.11 -0.23
N HIS A 196 16.32 5.79 -1.42
CA HIS A 196 17.42 6.52 -2.05
C HIS A 196 16.96 7.68 -2.94
N PHE A 197 15.64 7.80 -3.14
CA PHE A 197 15.03 8.86 -3.92
C PHE A 197 14.53 9.98 -3.02
N GLU A 198 14.50 11.19 -3.59
CA GLU A 198 13.99 12.38 -2.94
C GLU A 198 12.45 12.43 -2.99
N PRO A 199 11.78 13.17 -2.09
CA PRO A 199 10.32 13.31 -2.09
C PRO A 199 9.67 13.57 -3.47
N PRO A 200 10.19 14.45 -4.35
CA PRO A 200 9.58 14.69 -5.65
C PRO A 200 9.78 13.52 -6.62
N GLU A 201 10.93 12.83 -6.51
CA GLU A 201 11.22 11.64 -7.29
C GLU A 201 10.31 10.48 -6.85
N ILE A 202 10.06 10.32 -5.55
CA ILE A 202 9.13 9.31 -5.02
C ILE A 202 7.70 9.56 -5.53
N ALA A 203 7.23 10.82 -5.47
CA ALA A 203 5.92 11.17 -6.01
C ALA A 203 5.80 10.86 -7.52
N LEU A 204 6.86 11.14 -8.28
CA LEU A 204 6.92 10.84 -9.71
C LEU A 204 6.90 9.33 -9.98
N LEU A 205 7.69 8.54 -9.23
CA LEU A 205 7.72 7.08 -9.34
C LEU A 205 6.36 6.45 -8.98
N LEU A 206 5.72 6.91 -7.90
CA LEU A 206 4.40 6.41 -7.52
C LEU A 206 3.33 6.72 -8.58
N LYS A 207 3.39 7.89 -9.22
CA LYS A 207 2.47 8.25 -10.31
C LYS A 207 2.77 7.46 -11.59
N GLU A 208 3.95 7.67 -12.17
CA GLU A 208 4.28 7.23 -13.51
C GLU A 208 4.53 5.73 -13.59
N CYS A 209 5.19 5.15 -12.58
CA CYS A 209 5.58 3.75 -12.61
C CYS A 209 4.54 2.84 -11.96
N ILE A 210 3.89 3.27 -10.87
CA ILE A 210 3.01 2.40 -10.07
C ILE A 210 1.53 2.64 -10.39
N TRP A 211 1.05 3.87 -10.24
CA TRP A 211 -0.36 4.20 -10.44
C TRP A 211 -0.81 3.95 -11.87
N ASN A 212 -0.09 4.52 -12.84
CA ASN A 212 -0.42 4.34 -14.25
C ASN A 212 -0.31 2.87 -14.68
N TYR A 213 0.67 2.13 -14.15
CA TYR A 213 0.78 0.70 -14.43
C TYR A 213 -0.42 -0.09 -13.90
N LEU A 214 -0.82 0.12 -12.64
CA LEU A 214 -1.95 -0.59 -12.02
C LEU A 214 -3.32 -0.18 -12.58
N LYS A 215 -3.42 1.03 -13.13
CA LYS A 215 -4.59 1.49 -13.89
C LYS A 215 -4.76 0.68 -15.17
N ASP A 216 -3.70 0.57 -15.97
CA ASP A 216 -3.76 -0.12 -17.26
C ASP A 216 -3.71 -1.64 -17.10
N HIS A 217 -3.05 -2.14 -16.04
CA HIS A 217 -2.94 -3.56 -15.69
C HIS A 217 -3.72 -3.85 -14.41
N VAL A 218 -5.05 -3.85 -14.54
CA VAL A 218 -5.98 -4.04 -13.43
C VAL A 218 -5.61 -5.28 -12.60
N PRO A 219 -5.54 -5.19 -11.26
CA PRO A 219 -5.28 -6.33 -10.38
C PRO A 219 -6.49 -7.28 -10.35
N SER A 220 -6.68 -8.03 -11.44
CA SER A 220 -7.76 -9.01 -11.60
C SER A 220 -7.28 -10.43 -11.29
N PRO A 221 -8.09 -11.25 -10.58
CA PRO A 221 -7.85 -12.68 -10.39
C PRO A 221 -7.72 -13.45 -11.70
N ALA A 222 -8.41 -13.01 -12.76
CA ALA A 222 -8.40 -13.68 -14.07
C ALA A 222 -7.02 -13.67 -14.75
N LEU A 223 -6.09 -12.84 -14.30
CA LEU A 223 -4.73 -12.75 -14.83
C LEU A 223 -3.77 -13.77 -14.21
N PHE A 224 -4.21 -14.59 -13.27
CA PHE A 224 -3.40 -15.62 -12.64
C PHE A 224 -3.64 -16.98 -13.27
N HIS A 225 -2.57 -17.64 -13.69
CA HIS A 225 -2.61 -19.02 -14.15
C HIS A 225 -2.41 -19.97 -12.97
N VAL A 226 -3.07 -21.13 -13.04
CA VAL A 226 -2.92 -22.21 -12.07
C VAL A 226 -1.84 -23.15 -12.59
N ASP A 227 -0.78 -23.33 -11.81
CA ASP A 227 0.25 -24.32 -12.09
C ASP A 227 -0.22 -25.74 -11.73
N ASN A 228 0.53 -26.77 -12.14
CA ASN A 228 0.27 -28.17 -11.81
C ASN A 228 0.23 -28.44 -10.30
N ASN A 229 0.86 -27.57 -9.50
CA ASN A 229 0.84 -27.61 -8.04
C ASN A 229 -0.32 -26.81 -7.42
N GLU A 230 -1.34 -26.43 -8.20
CA GLU A 230 -2.48 -25.60 -7.81
C GLU A 230 -2.10 -24.19 -7.32
N LEU A 231 -0.87 -23.75 -7.61
CA LEU A 231 -0.39 -22.42 -7.24
C LEU A 231 -0.75 -21.40 -8.31
N HIS A 232 -1.33 -20.28 -7.87
CA HIS A 232 -1.63 -19.16 -8.74
C HIS A 232 -0.40 -18.28 -8.95
N TRP A 233 -0.04 -18.03 -10.20
CA TRP A 233 1.08 -17.17 -10.57
C TRP A 233 0.78 -16.37 -11.84
N ARG A 234 1.41 -15.19 -11.95
CA ARG A 234 1.43 -14.42 -13.19
C ARG A 234 2.70 -14.72 -13.96
N ASN A 235 2.57 -15.03 -15.26
CA ASN A 235 3.74 -15.34 -16.08
C ASN A 235 4.57 -14.08 -16.37
N PRO A 236 5.83 -14.00 -15.89
CA PRO A 236 6.68 -12.83 -16.12
C PRO A 236 7.01 -12.62 -17.61
N HIS A 237 7.06 -13.70 -18.40
CA HIS A 237 7.43 -13.63 -19.82
C HIS A 237 6.34 -13.03 -20.72
N VAL A 238 5.07 -13.19 -20.31
CA VAL A 238 3.91 -12.55 -20.99
C VAL A 238 3.76 -11.09 -20.54
N SER A 239 4.33 -10.74 -19.39
CA SER A 239 4.20 -9.45 -18.73
C SER A 239 5.39 -8.53 -18.99
N LYS A 240 5.89 -8.45 -20.24
CA LYS A 240 6.93 -7.48 -20.59
C LYS A 240 6.39 -6.08 -20.34
N ILE A 241 7.06 -5.34 -19.46
CA ILE A 241 6.58 -4.02 -19.06
C ILE A 241 6.86 -3.03 -20.19
N PRO A 242 5.85 -2.28 -20.66
CA PRO A 242 6.08 -1.20 -21.60
C PRO A 242 7.07 -0.17 -21.02
N PRO A 243 7.98 0.39 -21.86
CA PRO A 243 9.04 1.29 -21.40
C PRO A 243 8.50 2.53 -20.69
N GLN A 244 7.29 2.99 -21.05
CA GLN A 244 6.62 4.14 -20.43
C GLN A 244 6.52 4.06 -18.89
N TYR A 245 6.41 2.85 -18.32
CA TYR A 245 6.32 2.66 -16.87
C TYR A 245 7.66 2.54 -16.17
N VAL A 246 8.75 2.38 -16.91
CA VAL A 246 10.05 2.01 -16.35
C VAL A 246 11.14 3.03 -16.70
N ASP A 247 10.99 3.80 -17.78
CA ASP A 247 11.95 4.80 -18.23
C ASP A 247 12.21 5.87 -17.17
N THR A 248 11.16 6.32 -16.46
CA THR A 248 11.28 7.25 -15.34
C THR A 248 12.19 6.68 -14.24
N LEU A 249 11.98 5.42 -13.86
CA LEU A 249 12.84 4.73 -12.89
C LEU A 249 14.26 4.56 -13.42
N ARG A 250 14.43 4.13 -14.67
CA ARG A 250 15.73 3.94 -15.33
C ARG A 250 16.53 5.24 -15.30
N ASN A 251 15.91 6.35 -15.70
CA ASN A 251 16.54 7.68 -15.76
C ASN A 251 16.94 8.20 -14.37
N LEU A 252 16.09 8.03 -13.36
CA LEU A 252 16.40 8.45 -11.99
C LEU A 252 17.54 7.62 -11.38
N MET A 253 17.57 6.31 -11.65
CA MET A 253 18.66 5.44 -11.20
C MET A 253 19.98 5.78 -11.89
N GLN A 254 19.96 6.09 -13.19
CA GLN A 254 21.15 6.55 -13.92
C GLN A 254 21.76 7.83 -13.33
N LYS A 255 20.93 8.78 -12.89
CA LYS A 255 21.41 9.99 -12.20
C LYS A 255 22.06 9.70 -10.85
N LYS A 256 21.75 8.55 -10.23
CA LYS A 256 22.24 8.15 -8.90
C LYS A 256 23.06 6.86 -8.95
N LEU A 257 23.79 6.59 -10.05
CA LEU A 257 24.62 5.38 -10.22
C LEU A 257 25.66 5.20 -9.11
N THR A 258 26.15 6.28 -8.51
CA THR A 258 27.08 6.22 -7.38
C THR A 258 26.51 5.48 -6.18
N LYS A 259 25.20 5.51 -5.97
CA LYS A 259 24.50 4.82 -4.86
C LYS A 259 23.74 3.59 -5.32
N LEU A 260 23.13 3.65 -6.51
CA LEU A 260 22.22 2.63 -7.03
C LEU A 260 22.82 1.76 -8.14
N GLY A 261 24.11 1.88 -8.45
CA GLY A 261 24.74 1.18 -9.59
C GLY A 261 24.56 -0.35 -9.57
N GLN A 262 24.76 -0.99 -8.41
CA GLN A 262 24.54 -2.44 -8.26
C GLN A 262 23.08 -2.83 -8.53
N HIS A 263 22.14 -2.07 -7.97
CA HIS A 263 20.71 -2.29 -8.15
C HIS A 263 20.30 -2.03 -9.62
N TYR A 264 20.88 -1.01 -10.26
CA TYR A 264 20.66 -0.71 -11.67
C TYR A 264 21.09 -1.85 -12.57
N TYR A 265 22.28 -2.42 -12.32
CA TYR A 265 22.77 -3.59 -13.04
C TYR A 265 21.81 -4.79 -12.89
N GLN A 266 21.39 -5.11 -11.66
CA GLN A 266 20.49 -6.24 -11.39
C GLN A 266 19.08 -6.05 -11.99
N MET A 267 18.55 -4.83 -11.95
CA MET A 267 17.18 -4.54 -12.37
C MET A 267 17.03 -4.39 -13.88
N PHE A 268 18.05 -3.88 -14.57
CA PHE A 268 17.96 -3.51 -15.98
C PHE A 268 18.92 -4.29 -16.87
N ILE A 269 20.21 -4.32 -16.51
CA ILE A 269 21.25 -4.87 -17.40
C ILE A 269 21.25 -6.40 -17.39
N MET A 270 21.17 -7.02 -16.21
CA MET A 270 21.21 -8.48 -16.08
C MET A 270 20.04 -9.18 -16.79
N PRO A 271 18.78 -8.70 -16.69
CA PRO A 271 17.67 -9.26 -17.49
C PRO A 271 17.87 -9.10 -19.00
N GLU A 272 18.32 -7.92 -19.47
CA GLU A 272 18.57 -7.66 -20.89
C GLU A 272 19.67 -8.58 -21.46
N LEU A 273 20.73 -8.83 -20.69
CA LEU A 273 21.79 -9.78 -21.06
C LEU A 273 21.28 -11.22 -21.13
N ASN A 274 20.41 -11.61 -20.20
CA ASN A 274 19.83 -12.96 -20.19
C ASN A 274 18.85 -13.17 -21.36
N GLU A 275 18.09 -12.16 -21.76
CA GLU A 275 17.23 -12.23 -22.95
C GLU A 275 18.03 -12.38 -24.24
N ALA A 276 19.21 -11.76 -24.35
CA ALA A 276 20.06 -11.86 -25.53
C ALA A 276 20.67 -13.27 -25.74
N HIS A 277 20.69 -14.13 -24.71
CA HIS A 277 21.24 -15.48 -24.77
C HIS A 277 20.20 -16.58 -25.03
N VAL A 278 18.90 -16.24 -25.13
CA VAL A 278 17.86 -17.19 -25.54
C VAL A 278 17.76 -17.16 -27.07
N PRO A 279 18.16 -18.21 -27.81
CA PRO A 279 17.93 -18.25 -29.25
C PRO A 279 16.41 -18.18 -29.50
N GLN A 280 16.00 -17.19 -30.30
CA GLN A 280 14.62 -17.09 -30.74
C GLN A 280 14.29 -18.34 -31.55
N VAL A 281 13.55 -19.27 -30.96
CA VAL A 281 12.90 -20.34 -31.71
C VAL A 281 11.80 -19.65 -32.53
N GLY A 282 12.08 -19.46 -33.81
CA GLY A 282 11.13 -18.92 -34.78
C GLY A 282 9.89 -19.81 -34.90
N PRO A 283 8.79 -19.30 -35.49
CA PRO A 283 7.58 -20.08 -35.67
C PRO A 283 7.91 -21.31 -36.52
N VAL A 284 7.66 -22.51 -35.98
CA VAL A 284 7.71 -23.73 -36.78
C VAL A 284 6.52 -23.68 -37.74
N ASP A 285 6.81 -23.47 -39.02
CA ASP A 285 5.85 -23.57 -40.10
C ASP A 285 5.13 -24.93 -40.04
N LEU A 286 3.84 -24.90 -39.71
CA LEU A 286 2.90 -25.98 -39.93
C LEU A 286 2.64 -26.07 -41.44
N ILE A 287 3.60 -26.61 -42.19
CA ILE A 287 3.42 -26.95 -43.60
C ILE A 287 4.04 -28.33 -43.84
N ASN A 288 3.19 -29.24 -44.32
CA ASN A 288 3.45 -30.58 -44.88
C ASN A 288 3.37 -31.79 -43.95
N ALA A 289 2.18 -32.41 -43.93
CA ALA A 289 2.05 -33.86 -44.19
C ALA A 289 0.61 -34.18 -44.61
N GLU A 290 0.26 -33.89 -45.87
CA GLU A 290 -0.60 -34.79 -46.63
C GLU A 290 0.30 -35.89 -47.19
N LEU A 291 0.05 -37.14 -46.76
CA LEU A 291 0.19 -38.40 -47.49
C LEU A 291 -0.28 -39.56 -46.59
#